data_AF-A0A327HF36-F1
#
_entry.id   AF-A0A327HF36-F1
#
_cell.length_a   1.000
_cell.length_b   1.000
_cell.length_c   1.000
_cell.angle_alpha   90.00
_cell.angle_beta   90.00
_cell.angle_gamma   90.00
#
_symmetry.space_group_name_H-M   'P 1'
#
loop_
_entity.id
_entity.type
_entity.pdbx_description
1 polymer ?
#
loop_
_entity_poly.entity_id
_entity_poly.type
_entity_poly.pdbx_seq_one_letter_code
_entity_poly.pdbx_strand_id
1 'polypeptide(L)'
;MHVDVFIANANLESLILARMIQLNSEHELFITTEKAEFGFPNESCGLLHSPTILKELQIHPLPSSISLSDKIPFALRSEWLEKHLAIILAKNGAKLQTRSRLEIDSENKGILRGATIHQGPITWNKIINISYHSNFIQWFGNISASDELGTNHKGIRADGTIESWSKAPTTSPFILEQRTSFGSENSPFYIDDILERAKEHFNLFTNYPSLP
;
A
#
# COMPACT_ATOMS: atom_id res chain seq x y z
N MET A 1 -20.81 -12.26 -9.61
CA MET A 1 -20.26 -11.08 -10.31
C MET A 1 -19.00 -11.51 -11.04
N HIS A 2 -18.72 -10.99 -12.24
CA HIS A 2 -17.47 -11.25 -12.96
C HIS A 2 -16.68 -9.94 -13.12
N VAL A 3 -15.36 -10.00 -13.05
CA VAL A 3 -14.43 -8.86 -13.22
C VAL A 3 -13.17 -9.30 -13.96
N ASP A 4 -12.46 -8.39 -14.61
CA ASP A 4 -11.19 -8.75 -15.25
C ASP A 4 -10.10 -9.04 -14.22
N VAL A 5 -9.88 -8.10 -13.31
CA VAL A 5 -8.82 -8.21 -12.29
C VAL A 5 -9.41 -8.00 -10.91
N PHE A 6 -9.29 -9.04 -10.08
CA PHE A 6 -9.70 -9.00 -8.68
C PHE A 6 -8.47 -8.81 -7.79
N ILE A 7 -8.47 -7.77 -6.95
CA ILE A 7 -7.41 -7.52 -5.97
C ILE A 7 -7.97 -7.82 -4.58
N ALA A 8 -7.49 -8.91 -3.98
CA ALA A 8 -7.91 -9.37 -2.68
C ALA A 8 -7.06 -8.74 -1.57
N ASN A 9 -7.72 -8.29 -0.50
CA ASN A 9 -7.09 -7.75 0.71
C ASN A 9 -5.96 -6.72 0.45
N ALA A 10 -6.32 -5.63 -0.23
CA ALA A 10 -5.38 -4.64 -0.71
C ALA A 10 -4.55 -3.95 0.40
N ASN A 11 -3.26 -3.82 0.11
CA ASN A 11 -2.25 -3.03 0.80
C ASN A 11 -1.63 -2.00 -0.17
N LEU A 12 -0.68 -1.19 0.31
CA LEU A 12 -0.04 -0.16 -0.52
C LEU A 12 0.56 -0.72 -1.84
N GLU A 13 1.26 -1.85 -1.80
CA GLU A 13 1.86 -2.49 -2.99
C GLU A 13 0.80 -2.83 -4.04
N SER A 14 -0.28 -3.47 -3.62
CA SER A 14 -1.38 -3.84 -4.51
C SER A 14 -2.14 -2.64 -5.07
N LEU A 15 -2.25 -1.53 -4.31
CA LEU A 15 -2.88 -0.29 -4.78
C LEU A 15 -1.99 0.44 -5.81
N ILE A 16 -0.67 0.41 -5.61
CA ILE A 16 0.30 0.91 -6.59
C ILE A 16 0.18 0.09 -7.88
N LEU A 17 0.20 -1.24 -7.78
CA LEU A 17 0.02 -2.13 -8.93
C LEU A 17 -1.33 -1.91 -9.62
N ALA A 18 -2.42 -1.76 -8.88
CA ALA A 18 -3.74 -1.45 -9.42
C ALA A 18 -3.70 -0.17 -10.26
N ARG A 19 -3.01 0.87 -9.77
CA ARG A 19 -2.90 2.14 -10.49
C ARG A 19 -2.06 1.98 -11.76
N MET A 20 -1.00 1.18 -11.71
CA MET A 20 -0.20 0.85 -12.90
C MET A 20 -1.04 0.12 -13.96
N ILE A 21 -1.87 -0.85 -13.55
CA ILE A 21 -2.79 -1.54 -14.47
C ILE A 21 -3.77 -0.53 -15.08
N GLN A 22 -4.43 0.29 -14.26
CA GLN A 22 -5.38 1.30 -14.73
C GLN A 22 -4.77 2.34 -15.69
N LEU A 23 -3.47 2.62 -15.58
CA LEU A 23 -2.77 3.54 -16.48
C LEU A 23 -2.39 2.91 -17.82
N ASN A 24 -2.35 1.57 -17.91
CA ASN A 24 -1.80 0.84 -19.06
C ASN A 24 -2.79 -0.13 -19.70
N SER A 25 -4.00 -0.28 -19.15
CA SER A 25 -5.05 -1.14 -19.71
C SER A 25 -6.46 -0.66 -19.33
N GLU A 26 -7.45 -1.15 -20.08
CA GLU A 26 -8.88 -0.88 -19.85
C GLU A 26 -9.53 -1.98 -18.99
N HIS A 27 -8.74 -2.68 -18.17
CA HIS A 27 -9.25 -3.80 -17.37
C HIS A 27 -10.19 -3.32 -16.27
N GLU A 28 -11.32 -4.02 -16.11
CA GLU A 28 -12.17 -3.80 -14.94
C GLU A 28 -11.46 -4.26 -13.66
N LEU A 29 -11.16 -3.30 -12.77
CA LEU A 29 -10.57 -3.57 -11.46
C LEU A 29 -11.64 -3.65 -10.38
N PHE A 30 -11.63 -4.72 -9.60
CA PHE A 30 -12.36 -4.77 -8.34
C PHE A 30 -11.43 -5.07 -7.18
N ILE A 31 -11.33 -4.11 -6.27
CA ILE A 31 -10.32 -4.05 -5.21
C ILE A 31 -11.02 -4.14 -3.87
N THR A 32 -10.57 -5.07 -3.03
CA THR A 32 -11.18 -5.31 -1.72
C THR A 32 -10.17 -5.18 -0.61
N THR A 33 -10.63 -4.85 0.59
CA THR A 33 -9.82 -4.95 1.81
C THR A 33 -10.67 -5.49 2.96
N GLU A 34 -10.07 -6.27 3.84
CA GLU A 34 -10.74 -6.71 5.08
C GLU A 34 -10.93 -5.57 6.07
N LYS A 35 -10.10 -4.52 5.94
CA LYS A 35 -10.08 -3.37 6.83
C LYS A 35 -11.37 -2.56 6.72
N ALA A 36 -11.66 -1.79 7.77
CA ALA A 36 -12.80 -0.87 7.74
C ALA A 36 -12.60 0.28 6.74
N GLU A 37 -11.35 0.63 6.47
CA GLU A 37 -10.94 1.69 5.56
C GLU A 37 -9.63 1.28 4.86
N PHE A 38 -9.45 1.69 3.61
CA PHE A 38 -8.14 1.61 2.95
C PHE A 38 -7.14 2.48 3.73
N GLY A 39 -5.91 2.00 3.91
CA GLY A 39 -4.92 2.69 4.72
C GLY A 39 -5.18 2.70 6.23
N PHE A 40 -6.19 2.01 6.79
CA PHE A 40 -6.36 1.98 8.25
C PHE A 40 -6.85 0.62 8.81
N PRO A 41 -6.09 -0.03 9.72
CA PRO A 41 -4.74 0.34 10.17
C PRO A 41 -3.72 0.21 9.01
N ASN A 42 -2.66 1.01 9.04
CA ASN A 42 -1.58 0.98 8.05
C ASN A 42 -0.33 0.35 8.65
N GLU A 43 0.36 -0.43 7.81
CA GLU A 43 1.57 -1.16 8.16
C GLU A 43 2.71 -0.84 7.22
N SER A 44 2.60 0.20 6.39
CA SER A 44 3.62 0.54 5.39
C SER A 44 4.53 1.64 5.90
N CYS A 45 5.83 1.50 5.66
CA CYS A 45 6.79 2.58 5.84
C CYS A 45 6.49 3.73 4.87
N GLY A 46 6.50 4.95 5.41
CA GLY A 46 6.27 6.20 4.69
C GLY A 46 7.54 6.87 4.18
N LEU A 47 8.71 6.26 4.39
CA LEU A 47 9.99 6.78 3.91
C LEU A 47 10.11 6.62 2.39
N LEU A 48 10.73 7.60 1.74
CA LEU A 48 11.05 7.55 0.32
C LEU A 48 12.35 8.29 0.00
N HIS A 49 13.12 7.74 -0.93
CA HIS A 49 14.33 8.34 -1.46
C HIS A 49 14.02 9.38 -2.53
N SER A 50 13.03 9.10 -3.39
CA SER A 50 12.68 9.99 -4.49
C SER A 50 11.16 10.20 -4.60
N PRO A 51 10.69 11.43 -4.85
CA PRO A 51 9.28 11.70 -5.13
C PRO A 51 8.81 11.18 -6.50
N THR A 52 9.67 10.52 -7.29
CA THR A 52 9.36 10.06 -8.66
C THR A 52 8.09 9.22 -8.72
N ILE A 53 7.83 8.40 -7.69
CA ILE A 53 6.61 7.58 -7.59
C ILE A 53 5.33 8.40 -7.77
N LEU A 54 5.27 9.62 -7.23
CA LEU A 54 4.09 10.47 -7.27
C LEU A 54 3.77 10.91 -8.71
N LYS A 55 4.81 11.08 -9.53
CA LYS A 55 4.71 11.38 -10.96
C LYS A 55 4.38 10.14 -11.78
N GLU A 56 5.07 9.02 -11.53
CA GLU A 56 4.86 7.76 -12.25
C GLU A 56 3.42 7.26 -12.12
N LEU A 57 2.83 7.37 -10.92
CA LEU A 57 1.45 6.94 -10.68
C LEU A 57 0.39 7.98 -11.09
N GLN A 58 0.81 9.15 -11.56
CA GLN A 58 -0.06 10.27 -11.96
C GLN A 58 -1.12 10.56 -10.89
N ILE A 59 -0.70 10.72 -9.63
CA ILE A 59 -1.60 10.91 -8.48
C ILE A 59 -1.75 12.37 -8.05
N HIS A 60 -1.31 13.30 -8.87
CA HIS A 60 -1.52 14.73 -8.61
C HIS A 60 -2.96 15.17 -8.93
N PRO A 61 -3.48 16.22 -8.26
CA PRO A 61 -2.85 16.97 -7.17
C PRO A 61 -2.85 16.17 -5.86
N LEU A 62 -1.78 16.35 -5.07
CA LEU A 62 -1.66 15.72 -3.76
C LEU A 62 -2.42 16.57 -2.72
N PRO A 63 -3.26 15.98 -1.86
CA PRO A 63 -3.80 16.69 -0.71
C PRO A 63 -2.68 17.09 0.26
N SER A 64 -2.93 18.12 1.07
CA SER A 64 -1.99 18.59 2.10
C SER A 64 -1.59 17.47 3.09
N SER A 65 -2.48 16.50 3.31
CA SER A 65 -2.23 15.36 4.21
C SER A 65 -1.14 14.40 3.74
N ILE A 66 -0.80 14.38 2.44
CA ILE A 66 0.28 13.55 1.84
C ILE A 66 1.34 14.35 1.11
N SER A 67 1.32 15.68 1.27
CA SER A 67 2.36 16.52 0.67
C SER A 67 3.73 16.13 1.23
N LEU A 68 4.75 16.28 0.40
CA LEU A 68 6.13 16.07 0.81
C LEU A 68 6.67 17.32 1.51
N SER A 69 7.59 17.11 2.44
CA SER A 69 8.38 18.21 2.97
C SER A 69 9.37 18.72 1.91
N ASP A 70 9.85 19.95 2.09
CA ASP A 70 10.95 20.53 1.33
C ASP A 70 12.33 20.04 1.80
N LYS A 71 12.37 19.10 2.76
CA LYS A 71 13.59 18.60 3.39
C LYS A 71 13.81 17.12 3.08
N ILE A 72 15.07 16.77 2.86
CA ILE A 72 15.53 15.39 2.73
C ILE A 72 16.14 14.89 4.05
N PRO A 73 16.05 13.59 4.37
CA PRO A 73 15.31 12.55 3.63
C PRO A 73 13.79 12.69 3.77
N PHE A 74 13.03 12.22 2.77
CA PHE A 74 11.58 12.44 2.72
C PHE A 74 10.82 11.38 3.52
N ALA A 75 9.70 11.81 4.09
CA ALA A 75 8.65 10.92 4.58
C ALA A 75 7.26 11.48 4.23
N LEU A 76 6.29 10.59 4.06
CA LEU A 76 4.87 10.94 3.99
C LEU A 76 4.06 10.00 4.89
N ARG A 77 2.79 10.34 5.10
CA ARG A 77 1.89 9.44 5.82
C ARG A 77 1.37 8.36 4.87
N SER A 78 1.93 7.16 4.96
CA SER A 78 1.63 6.03 4.06
C SER A 78 0.14 5.63 4.09
N GLU A 79 -0.53 5.76 5.24
CA GLU A 79 -1.98 5.56 5.36
C GLU A 79 -2.78 6.49 4.46
N TRP A 80 -2.33 7.73 4.34
CA TRP A 80 -3.01 8.73 3.53
C TRP A 80 -2.67 8.57 2.06
N LEU A 81 -1.48 8.04 1.73
CA LEU A 81 -1.14 7.64 0.37
C LEU A 81 -2.03 6.49 -0.10
N GLU A 82 -2.24 5.45 0.73
CA GLU A 82 -3.18 4.37 0.42
C GLU A 82 -4.61 4.89 0.18
N LYS A 83 -5.11 5.77 1.07
CA LYS A 83 -6.43 6.40 0.92
C LYS A 83 -6.52 7.20 -0.37
N HIS A 84 -5.49 7.98 -0.69
CA HIS A 84 -5.46 8.78 -1.91
C HIS A 84 -5.43 7.93 -3.17
N LEU A 85 -4.62 6.87 -3.19
CA LEU A 85 -4.61 5.88 -4.28
C LEU A 85 -6.00 5.25 -4.46
N ALA A 86 -6.64 4.81 -3.38
CA ALA A 86 -7.98 4.26 -3.42
C ALA A 86 -9.00 5.24 -4.03
N ILE A 87 -8.94 6.51 -3.67
CA ILE A 87 -9.79 7.57 -4.24
C ILE A 87 -9.51 7.77 -5.74
N ILE A 88 -8.24 7.83 -6.14
CA ILE A 88 -7.87 7.99 -7.55
C ILE A 88 -8.33 6.78 -8.38
N LEU A 89 -8.12 5.56 -7.88
CA LEU A 89 -8.58 4.33 -8.51
C LEU A 89 -10.10 4.35 -8.72
N ALA A 90 -10.86 4.70 -7.68
CA ALA A 90 -12.32 4.80 -7.73
C ALA A 90 -12.80 5.85 -8.75
N LYS A 91 -12.18 7.03 -8.76
CA LYS A 91 -12.49 8.12 -9.70
C LYS A 91 -12.25 7.71 -11.16
N ASN A 92 -11.35 6.77 -11.39
CA ASN A 92 -11.01 6.24 -12.71
C ASN A 92 -11.68 4.87 -12.98
N GLY A 93 -12.79 4.57 -12.30
CA GLY A 93 -13.68 3.46 -12.65
C GLY A 93 -13.42 2.14 -11.92
N ALA A 94 -12.40 2.04 -11.06
CA ALA A 94 -12.23 0.84 -10.24
C ALA A 94 -13.36 0.71 -9.22
N LYS A 95 -13.84 -0.51 -8.99
CA LYS A 95 -14.76 -0.83 -7.89
C LYS A 95 -13.93 -1.07 -6.63
N LEU A 96 -14.30 -0.45 -5.52
CA LEU A 96 -13.59 -0.60 -4.24
C LEU A 96 -14.55 -1.06 -3.16
N GLN A 97 -14.08 -1.93 -2.27
CA GLN A 97 -14.88 -2.44 -1.18
C GLN A 97 -14.07 -2.72 0.09
N THR A 98 -14.57 -2.24 1.21
CA THR A 98 -13.99 -2.48 2.53
C THR A 98 -14.72 -3.61 3.26
N ARG A 99 -14.22 -4.03 4.42
CA ARG A 99 -14.82 -5.06 5.29
C ARG A 99 -15.20 -6.35 4.55
N SER A 100 -14.36 -6.74 3.60
CA SER A 100 -14.63 -7.82 2.66
C SER A 100 -13.53 -8.86 2.69
N ARG A 101 -13.93 -10.13 2.83
CA ARG A 101 -13.05 -11.31 2.84
C ARG A 101 -13.36 -12.19 1.64
N LEU A 102 -12.33 -12.68 0.99
CA LEU A 102 -12.46 -13.66 -0.09
C LEU A 102 -12.20 -15.06 0.45
N GLU A 103 -13.17 -15.96 0.27
CA GLU A 103 -12.95 -17.41 0.34
C GLU A 103 -12.74 -17.91 -1.08
N ILE A 104 -11.56 -18.45 -1.39
CA ILE A 104 -11.24 -18.98 -2.72
C ILE A 104 -11.82 -20.38 -2.84
N ASP A 105 -12.67 -20.60 -3.84
CA ASP A 105 -13.24 -21.91 -4.15
C ASP A 105 -12.43 -22.65 -5.23
N SER A 106 -11.92 -21.92 -6.23
CA SER A 106 -10.98 -22.42 -7.25
C SER A 106 -10.19 -21.28 -7.88
N GLU A 107 -9.32 -21.58 -8.85
CA GLU A 107 -8.39 -20.63 -9.48
C GLU A 107 -9.04 -19.28 -9.90
N ASN A 108 -10.24 -19.33 -10.47
CA ASN A 108 -10.93 -18.16 -11.04
C ASN A 108 -12.27 -17.83 -10.36
N LYS A 109 -12.54 -18.37 -9.17
CA LYS A 109 -13.82 -18.18 -8.47
C LYS A 109 -13.69 -18.25 -6.95
N GLY A 110 -14.58 -17.54 -6.28
CA GLY A 110 -14.69 -17.60 -4.83
C GLY A 110 -15.98 -16.95 -4.33
N ILE A 111 -16.06 -16.83 -3.01
CA ILE A 111 -17.18 -16.23 -2.30
C ILE A 111 -16.68 -15.00 -1.56
N LEU A 112 -17.29 -13.85 -1.86
CA LEU A 112 -17.04 -12.62 -1.13
C LEU A 112 -17.97 -12.57 0.07
N ARG A 113 -17.40 -12.44 1.28
CA ARG A 113 -18.13 -12.33 2.55
C ARG A 113 -17.76 -11.05 3.29
N GLY A 114 -18.58 -10.68 4.26
CA GLY A 114 -18.31 -9.58 5.18
C GLY A 114 -19.45 -8.57 5.26
N ALA A 115 -19.17 -7.41 5.85
CA ALA A 115 -20.16 -6.35 6.02
C ALA A 115 -20.22 -5.46 4.77
N THR A 116 -20.72 -6.03 3.67
CA THR A 116 -20.63 -5.42 2.34
C THR A 116 -21.91 -5.61 1.50
N ILE A 117 -22.09 -4.74 0.49
CA ILE A 117 -23.17 -4.81 -0.51
C ILE A 117 -22.95 -5.88 -1.59
N HIS A 118 -21.69 -6.20 -1.92
CA HIS A 118 -21.38 -7.30 -2.83
C HIS A 118 -20.97 -8.52 -2.01
N GLN A 119 -21.95 -9.35 -1.67
CA GLN A 119 -21.73 -10.66 -1.04
C GLN A 119 -22.10 -11.77 -2.03
N GLY A 120 -21.45 -12.92 -1.87
CA GLY A 120 -21.73 -14.11 -2.64
C GLY A 120 -20.71 -14.38 -3.76
N PRO A 121 -21.11 -15.18 -4.78
CA PRO A 121 -20.18 -15.68 -5.77
C PRO A 121 -19.55 -14.59 -6.64
N ILE A 122 -18.24 -14.66 -6.79
CA ILE A 122 -17.44 -13.82 -7.68
C ILE A 122 -16.52 -14.70 -8.55
N THR A 123 -16.30 -14.26 -9.79
CA THR A 123 -15.33 -14.84 -10.71
C THR A 123 -14.43 -13.76 -11.27
N TRP A 124 -13.22 -14.13 -11.69
CA TRP A 124 -12.24 -13.20 -12.25
C TRP A 124 -11.44 -13.82 -13.39
N ASN A 125 -10.87 -12.99 -14.27
CA ASN A 125 -9.85 -13.45 -15.22
C ASN A 125 -8.49 -13.56 -14.53
N LYS A 126 -8.14 -12.59 -13.68
CA LYS A 126 -6.92 -12.59 -12.87
C LYS A 126 -7.21 -12.21 -11.42
N ILE A 127 -6.48 -12.83 -10.49
CA ILE A 127 -6.45 -12.43 -9.09
C ILE A 127 -5.06 -11.92 -8.73
N ILE A 128 -5.02 -10.88 -7.90
CA ILE A 128 -3.83 -10.34 -7.29
C ILE A 128 -4.03 -10.43 -5.78
N ASN A 129 -3.18 -11.22 -5.12
CA ASN A 129 -3.18 -11.40 -3.67
C ASN A 129 -1.74 -11.26 -3.15
N ILE A 130 -1.31 -10.02 -2.93
CA ILE A 130 0.05 -9.74 -2.49
C ILE A 130 0.15 -9.94 -0.98
N SER A 131 0.72 -11.08 -0.58
CA SER A 131 1.08 -11.37 0.81
C SER A 131 2.56 -11.14 1.06
N TYR A 132 2.89 -10.65 2.25
CA TYR A 132 4.27 -10.54 2.71
C TYR A 132 4.88 -11.94 2.95
N HIS A 133 6.09 -12.17 2.45
CA HIS A 133 6.79 -13.46 2.52
C HIS A 133 7.40 -13.73 3.90
N SER A 134 7.64 -15.01 4.21
CA SER A 134 8.20 -15.47 5.49
C SER A 134 9.64 -15.03 5.75
N ASN A 135 10.37 -14.55 4.73
CA ASN A 135 11.72 -14.03 4.85
C ASN A 135 11.78 -12.53 5.19
N PHE A 136 10.63 -11.86 5.32
CA PHE A 136 10.62 -10.45 5.71
C PHE A 136 10.79 -10.28 7.21
N ILE A 137 11.51 -9.23 7.57
CA ILE A 137 11.82 -8.90 8.96
C ILE A 137 10.87 -7.81 9.42
N GLN A 138 10.39 -7.95 10.65
CA GLN A 138 9.57 -6.94 11.28
C GLN A 138 10.44 -5.73 11.67
N TRP A 139 10.00 -4.55 11.26
CA TRP A 139 10.57 -3.27 11.63
C TRP A 139 9.60 -2.48 12.51
N PHE A 140 10.15 -1.68 13.41
CA PHE A 140 9.40 -0.85 14.36
C PHE A 140 9.52 0.61 13.95
N GLY A 141 8.38 1.21 13.61
CA GLY A 141 8.27 2.58 13.15
C GLY A 141 7.83 3.50 14.27
N ASN A 142 8.38 4.71 14.31
CA ASN A 142 7.99 5.75 15.25
C ASN A 142 7.79 7.06 14.51
N ILE A 143 6.71 7.76 14.86
CA ILE A 143 6.49 9.15 14.46
C ILE A 143 6.82 10.02 15.65
N SER A 144 7.79 10.91 15.52
CA SER A 144 8.30 11.72 16.62
C SER A 144 8.31 13.21 16.31
N ALA A 145 8.24 14.02 17.38
CA ALA A 145 8.44 15.46 17.33
C ALA A 145 9.93 15.86 17.39
N SER A 146 10.85 14.91 17.60
CA SER A 146 12.29 15.12 17.73
C SER A 146 13.08 14.05 16.98
N ASP A 147 14.30 14.40 16.53
CA ASP A 147 15.23 13.53 15.78
C ASP A 147 16.17 12.70 16.69
N GLU A 148 15.88 12.64 17.99
CA GLU A 148 16.76 12.04 18.99
C GLU A 148 16.79 10.50 18.99
N LEU A 149 16.03 9.84 18.11
CA LEU A 149 15.92 8.37 18.09
C LEU A 149 17.13 7.67 17.45
N GLY A 150 18.06 8.41 16.83
CA GLY A 150 19.40 7.91 16.46
C GLY A 150 19.45 6.82 15.38
N THR A 151 18.37 6.60 14.62
CA THR A 151 18.36 5.66 13.48
C THR A 151 18.74 6.32 12.16
N ASN A 152 19.33 5.54 11.25
CA ASN A 152 19.62 5.94 9.88
C ASN A 152 18.41 5.88 8.95
N HIS A 153 17.38 5.08 9.31
CA HIS A 153 16.15 5.02 8.53
C HIS A 153 15.15 6.03 9.05
N LYS A 154 15.22 7.26 8.54
CA LYS A 154 14.33 8.35 8.94
C LYS A 154 14.05 9.32 7.81
N GLY A 155 12.97 10.06 7.92
CA GLY A 155 12.59 11.12 6.99
C GLY A 155 11.60 12.09 7.61
N ILE A 156 11.49 13.27 6.99
CA ILE A 156 10.70 14.39 7.50
C ILE A 156 9.38 14.49 6.73
N ARG A 157 8.27 14.45 7.47
CA ARG A 157 6.90 14.66 6.95
C ARG A 157 6.63 16.15 6.75
N ALA A 158 5.67 16.50 5.89
CA ALA A 158 5.33 17.90 5.62
C ALA A 158 4.83 18.69 6.84
N ASP A 159 4.31 18.01 7.86
CA ASP A 159 3.94 18.64 9.14
C ASP A 159 5.13 18.87 10.08
N GLY A 160 6.35 18.52 9.66
CA GLY A 160 7.57 18.64 10.44
C GLY A 160 7.85 17.46 11.37
N THR A 161 6.93 16.49 11.49
CA THR A 161 7.19 15.27 12.26
C THR A 161 8.19 14.37 11.54
N ILE A 162 8.90 13.56 12.32
CA ILE A 162 9.92 12.65 11.81
C ILE A 162 9.37 11.23 11.87
N GLU A 163 9.38 10.56 10.73
CA GLU A 163 9.18 9.11 10.68
C GLU A 163 10.53 8.43 10.76
N SER A 164 10.63 7.40 11.59
CA SER A 164 11.88 6.68 11.84
C SER A 164 11.63 5.20 12.06
N TRP A 165 12.57 4.34 11.64
CA TRP A 165 12.43 2.89 11.70
C TRP A 165 13.67 2.22 12.29
N SER A 166 13.44 1.19 13.12
CA SER A 166 14.49 0.42 13.80
C SER A 166 14.13 -1.06 13.87
N LYS A 167 15.15 -1.92 14.07
CA LYS A 167 14.96 -3.38 14.27
C LYS A 167 14.40 -3.75 15.64
N ALA A 168 14.41 -2.82 16.59
CA ALA A 168 13.88 -3.02 17.93
C ALA A 168 12.94 -1.86 18.31
N PRO A 169 11.92 -2.11 19.14
CA PRO A 169 11.10 -1.05 19.71
C PRO A 169 11.96 -0.03 20.44
N THR A 170 11.59 1.25 20.33
CA THR A 170 12.27 2.34 21.04
C THR A 170 11.25 3.11 21.87
N THR A 171 11.69 3.66 23.00
CA THR A 171 10.87 4.49 23.88
C THR A 171 11.49 5.88 23.99
N SER A 172 10.66 6.91 23.88
CA SER A 172 11.06 8.31 24.03
C SER A 172 9.80 9.16 24.30
N PRO A 173 9.90 10.22 25.12
CA PRO A 173 8.79 11.12 25.39
C PRO A 173 8.34 11.91 24.14
N PHE A 174 9.14 11.92 23.08
CA PHE A 174 8.83 12.64 21.83
C PHE A 174 8.09 11.78 20.80
N ILE A 175 7.84 10.50 21.10
CA ILE A 175 7.10 9.59 20.20
C ILE A 175 5.61 9.91 20.32
N LEU A 176 5.01 10.25 19.17
CA LEU A 176 3.59 10.55 19.01
C LEU A 176 2.80 9.31 18.59
N GLU A 177 3.42 8.43 17.80
CA GLU A 177 2.80 7.22 17.27
C GLU A 177 3.85 6.12 17.09
N GLN A 178 3.44 4.86 17.32
CA GLN A 178 4.25 3.67 17.06
C GLN A 178 3.55 2.76 16.07
N ARG A 179 4.33 2.12 15.20
CA ARG A 179 3.85 1.24 14.14
C ARG A 179 4.78 0.05 13.94
N THR A 180 4.30 -0.93 13.20
CA THR A 180 5.11 -2.04 12.69
C THR A 180 4.94 -2.19 11.20
N SER A 181 6.00 -2.61 10.53
CA SER A 181 6.03 -2.90 9.10
C SER A 181 6.97 -4.06 8.82
N PHE A 182 7.06 -4.45 7.56
CA PHE A 182 7.98 -5.47 7.07
C PHE A 182 9.06 -4.83 6.20
N GLY A 183 10.20 -5.51 6.11
CA GLY A 183 11.32 -5.10 5.31
C GLY A 183 12.32 -6.21 5.06
N SER A 184 13.44 -5.83 4.47
CA SER A 184 14.62 -6.67 4.37
C SER A 184 15.44 -6.63 5.67
N GLU A 185 16.54 -7.38 5.70
CA GLU A 185 17.53 -7.32 6.78
C GLU A 185 18.13 -5.91 6.94
N ASN A 186 18.22 -5.13 5.87
CA ASN A 186 18.97 -3.86 5.89
C ASN A 186 18.09 -2.61 5.89
N SER A 187 16.78 -2.74 5.62
CA SER A 187 15.87 -1.60 5.57
C SER A 187 14.41 -2.06 5.70
N PRO A 188 13.51 -1.28 6.34
CA PRO A 188 12.07 -1.43 6.08
C PRO A 188 11.82 -1.17 4.59
N PHE A 189 10.73 -1.68 4.04
CA PHE A 189 10.40 -1.38 2.63
C PHE A 189 9.96 0.06 2.48
N TYR A 190 10.84 0.90 1.95
CA TYR A 190 10.51 2.28 1.61
C TYR A 190 9.48 2.27 0.48
N ILE A 191 8.82 3.40 0.26
CA ILE A 191 7.82 3.52 -0.80
C ILE A 191 8.44 3.22 -2.18
N ASP A 192 9.72 3.58 -2.40
CA ASP A 192 10.46 3.23 -3.61
C ASP A 192 10.63 1.71 -3.76
N ASP A 193 10.94 0.98 -2.68
CA ASP A 193 11.06 -0.48 -2.71
C ASP A 193 9.71 -1.13 -3.06
N ILE A 194 8.62 -0.61 -2.48
CA ILE A 194 7.25 -1.08 -2.77
C ILE A 194 6.88 -0.83 -4.23
N LEU A 195 7.30 0.30 -4.81
CA LEU A 195 7.09 0.60 -6.22
C LEU A 195 7.82 -0.40 -7.13
N GLU A 196 9.09 -0.69 -6.85
CA GLU A 196 9.86 -1.64 -7.66
C GLU A 196 9.26 -3.05 -7.58
N ARG A 197 8.83 -3.49 -6.39
CA ARG A 197 8.06 -4.74 -6.24
C ARG A 197 6.76 -4.72 -7.05
N ALA A 198 6.01 -3.62 -7.02
CA ALA A 198 4.80 -3.48 -7.82
C ALA A 198 5.10 -3.52 -9.33
N LYS A 199 6.24 -2.98 -9.79
CA LYS A 199 6.70 -3.09 -11.19
C LYS A 199 7.02 -4.53 -11.57
N GLU A 200 7.67 -5.30 -10.69
CA GLU A 200 7.90 -6.72 -10.91
C GLU A 200 6.58 -7.48 -11.07
N HIS A 201 5.62 -7.25 -10.17
CA HIS A 201 4.28 -7.84 -10.29
C HIS A 201 3.54 -7.38 -11.55
N PHE A 202 3.68 -6.12 -11.96
CA PHE A 202 3.07 -5.61 -13.18
C PHE A 202 3.63 -6.31 -14.43
N ASN A 203 4.96 -6.51 -14.49
CA ASN A 203 5.59 -7.24 -15.58
C ASN A 203 5.11 -8.70 -15.65
N LEU A 204 4.91 -9.35 -14.50
CA LEU A 204 4.33 -10.70 -14.47
C LEU A 204 2.86 -10.68 -14.91
N PHE A 205 2.09 -9.67 -14.48
CA PHE A 205 0.71 -9.47 -14.89
C PHE A 205 0.57 -9.30 -16.41
N THR A 206 1.47 -8.58 -17.07
CA THR A 206 1.42 -8.39 -18.53
C THR A 206 1.84 -9.65 -19.29
N ASN A 207 2.73 -10.46 -18.72
CA ASN A 207 3.32 -11.61 -19.41
C ASN A 207 2.60 -12.95 -19.13
N TYR A 208 1.82 -13.06 -18.05
CA TYR A 208 1.20 -14.31 -17.63
C TYR A 208 -0.29 -14.16 -17.28
N PRO A 209 -1.16 -15.10 -17.69
CA PRO A 209 -2.61 -14.99 -17.47
C PRO A 209 -3.07 -15.09 -16.01
N SER A 210 -2.28 -15.63 -15.07
CA SER A 210 -2.62 -15.67 -13.63
C SER A 210 -1.36 -15.65 -12.75
N LEU A 211 -1.40 -14.89 -11.64
CA LEU A 211 -0.36 -14.86 -10.60
C LEU A 211 -0.84 -15.69 -9.40
N PRO A 212 0.01 -16.55 -8.79
CA PRO A 212 -0.32 -17.29 -7.58
C PRO A 212 -0.49 -16.38 -6.35
#